data_AF-A0A147BN90-F1
#
_entry.id   AF-A0A147BN90-F1
#
_cell.length_a   1.000
_cell.length_b   1.000
_cell.length_c   1.000
_cell.angle_alpha   90.00
_cell.angle_beta   90.00
_cell.angle_gamma   90.00
#
_symmetry.space_group_name_H-M   'P 1'
#
loop_
_entity.id
_entity.type
_entity.pdbx_description
1 polymer ?
#
loop_
_entity_poly.entity_id
_entity_poly.type
_entity_poly.pdbx_seq_one_letter_code
_entity_poly.pdbx_strand_id
1 'polypeptide(L)'
;MGSSNRAVWRMLGFSSHRDSETVCSIPHPHLEGRTLYFMADPAHVLKNYRAQLLRSTCFYLSDVTVRQHNLPGNKIDINDVQAVLDHDSENDLKIANGLSAVHVKDGHFTKMKVSVAVQLFREAPPAIRYLIKQGKLPVEAETTAWFFDLLRKWHNLMSSRHPVLALSKADISKYEDAVGILHLAQDTVRNMKMGTTSHWKPSQAGLLISTSVVLSLSEELLNRYSYKYVLTGRLNQDCLENIFSVVRLKKPVPNAYDMKCALKLICVGQFLHTPKSTSYDIDDSLHLVDLLDPDFKTKPLDFRGDEEHLEDLFLEDISSVECDILAFFGGFLLKAVLKVAGNCNLCKEALLDDGNGSHNTLIDLKEYVKGASNLIRPSDSVMTVLVQYEERFKGFATADAILDLKAPFRSISRFLAENVDVRLGVCEQHEKKVEKLFLERYVRSRLRMHLRQQKAQSVEGHSSKTCAGVNLA
;
A
#
# COMPACT_ATOMS: atom_id res chain seq x y z
N MET A 1 12.21 -9.96 -15.73
CA MET A 1 12.63 -9.46 -17.05
C MET A 1 12.64 -10.60 -18.05
N GLY A 2 12.02 -10.44 -19.22
CA GLY A 2 11.96 -11.50 -20.24
C GLY A 2 13.33 -11.88 -20.80
N SER A 3 13.50 -13.11 -21.29
CA SER A 3 14.73 -13.58 -21.94
C SER A 3 15.08 -12.77 -23.19
N SER A 4 14.07 -12.42 -24.00
CA SER A 4 14.26 -11.62 -25.22
C SER A 4 14.77 -10.21 -24.91
N ASN A 5 14.21 -9.52 -23.93
CA ASN A 5 14.69 -8.18 -23.54
C ASN A 5 16.13 -8.24 -23.01
N ARG A 6 16.50 -9.31 -22.29
CA ARG A 6 17.90 -9.54 -21.88
C ARG A 6 18.82 -9.85 -23.06
N ALA A 7 18.32 -10.45 -24.13
CA ALA A 7 19.10 -10.64 -25.37
C ALA A 7 19.33 -9.29 -26.06
N VAL A 8 18.33 -8.42 -26.13
CA VAL A 8 18.47 -7.03 -26.62
C VAL A 8 19.52 -6.28 -25.82
N TRP A 9 19.48 -6.36 -24.49
CA TRP A 9 20.49 -5.72 -23.64
C TRP A 9 21.91 -6.19 -23.94
N ARG A 10 22.11 -7.49 -24.13
CA ARG A 10 23.43 -8.04 -24.53
C ARG A 10 23.88 -7.54 -25.90
N MET A 11 22.97 -7.44 -26.87
CA MET A 11 23.28 -6.88 -28.20
C MET A 11 23.69 -5.41 -28.13
N LEU A 12 23.10 -4.65 -27.20
CA LEU A 12 23.45 -3.24 -26.96
C LEU A 12 24.66 -3.04 -26.04
N GLY A 13 25.35 -4.11 -25.65
CA GLY A 13 26.53 -4.05 -24.77
C GLY A 13 26.21 -3.68 -23.31
N PHE A 14 24.95 -3.77 -22.89
CA PHE A 14 24.57 -3.47 -21.51
C PHE A 14 25.05 -4.54 -20.55
N SER A 15 25.67 -4.08 -19.46
CA SER A 15 26.20 -4.93 -18.41
C SER A 15 25.88 -4.33 -17.05
N SER A 16 25.57 -5.19 -16.09
CA SER A 16 25.41 -4.81 -14.69
C SER A 16 25.74 -6.04 -13.85
N HIS A 17 26.97 -6.06 -13.36
CA HIS A 17 27.52 -7.11 -12.51
C HIS A 17 28.00 -6.49 -11.19
N ARG A 18 28.38 -7.35 -10.24
CA ARG A 18 28.88 -6.91 -8.94
C ARG A 18 30.12 -6.03 -9.07
N ASP A 19 31.03 -6.42 -9.95
CA ASP A 19 32.37 -5.83 -10.09
C ASP A 19 32.51 -4.97 -11.36
N SER A 20 31.40 -4.66 -12.03
CA SER A 20 31.40 -3.82 -13.23
C SER A 20 30.56 -2.58 -13.05
N GLU A 21 30.94 -1.50 -13.73
CA GLU A 21 30.04 -0.36 -13.89
C GLU A 21 28.75 -0.79 -14.60
N THR A 22 27.67 -0.09 -14.27
CA THR A 22 26.35 -0.37 -14.86
C THR A 22 26.19 0.41 -16.15
N VAL A 23 26.26 -0.30 -17.28
CA VAL A 23 26.05 0.25 -18.62
C VAL A 23 24.58 0.05 -19.01
N CYS A 24 23.85 1.16 -19.15
CA CYS A 24 22.40 1.15 -19.38
C CYS A 24 21.92 2.20 -20.40
N SER A 25 22.83 2.68 -21.24
CA SER A 25 22.50 3.70 -22.24
C SER A 25 23.34 3.57 -23.51
N ILE A 26 22.82 4.11 -24.61
CA ILE A 26 23.53 4.25 -25.89
C ILE A 26 23.31 5.67 -26.43
N PRO A 27 24.21 6.19 -27.31
CA PRO A 27 23.92 7.38 -28.09
C PRO A 27 22.65 7.21 -28.93
N HIS A 28 21.88 8.28 -29.09
CA HIS A 28 20.71 8.25 -29.96
C HIS A 28 21.15 8.02 -31.42
N PRO A 29 20.55 7.07 -32.16
CA PRO A 29 21.01 6.67 -33.50
C PRO A 29 20.82 7.74 -34.60
N HIS A 30 20.28 8.91 -34.24
CA HIS A 30 19.90 9.95 -35.18
C HIS A 30 19.98 11.38 -34.62
N LEU A 31 20.18 11.55 -33.31
CA LEU A 31 20.16 12.86 -32.66
C LEU A 31 21.46 13.02 -31.92
N GLU A 32 22.37 13.81 -32.48
CA GLU A 32 23.66 14.07 -31.87
C GLU A 32 23.50 14.71 -30.48
N GLY A 33 24.38 14.30 -29.56
CA GLY A 33 24.37 14.80 -28.18
C GLY A 33 23.19 14.33 -27.30
N ARG A 34 22.34 13.42 -27.81
CA ARG A 34 21.27 12.77 -27.04
C ARG A 34 21.60 11.31 -26.72
N THR A 35 21.10 10.87 -25.58
CA THR A 35 21.32 9.52 -25.05
C THR A 35 19.98 8.81 -24.89
N LEU A 36 19.95 7.52 -25.26
CA LEU A 36 18.82 6.63 -25.00
C LEU A 36 19.14 5.76 -23.80
N TYR A 37 18.33 5.91 -22.75
CA TYR A 37 18.44 5.13 -21.52
C TYR A 37 17.48 3.93 -21.53
N PHE A 38 17.96 2.79 -21.02
CA PHE A 38 17.22 1.54 -20.99
C PHE A 38 17.13 1.03 -19.56
N MET A 39 15.90 0.86 -19.06
CA MET A 39 15.67 0.44 -17.69
C MET A 39 14.84 -0.84 -17.58
N ALA A 40 15.04 -1.56 -16.47
CA ALA A 40 14.06 -2.53 -16.00
C ALA A 40 12.86 -1.80 -15.40
N ASP A 41 11.67 -2.40 -15.51
CA ASP A 41 10.50 -1.91 -14.78
C ASP A 41 10.64 -2.14 -13.25
N PRO A 42 10.67 -1.07 -12.43
CA PRO A 42 10.81 -1.17 -10.97
C PRO A 42 9.73 -2.03 -10.29
N ALA A 43 8.49 -2.01 -10.79
CA ALA A 43 7.39 -2.83 -10.25
C ALA A 43 7.68 -4.32 -10.42
N HIS A 44 8.19 -4.71 -11.59
CA HIS A 44 8.63 -6.06 -11.87
C HIS A 44 9.87 -6.44 -11.06
N VAL A 45 10.79 -5.51 -10.84
CA VAL A 45 11.98 -5.73 -10.00
C VAL A 45 11.54 -6.06 -8.58
N LEU A 46 10.71 -5.24 -7.94
CA LEU A 46 10.21 -5.47 -6.57
C LEU A 46 9.51 -6.83 -6.43
N LYS A 47 8.68 -7.19 -7.42
CA LYS A 47 8.02 -8.50 -7.50
C LYS A 47 9.01 -9.66 -7.54
N ASN A 48 10.13 -9.51 -8.28
CA ASN A 48 11.18 -10.51 -8.33
C ASN A 48 11.95 -10.61 -7.00
N TYR A 49 12.12 -9.52 -6.25
CA TYR A 49 12.71 -9.58 -4.90
C TYR A 49 11.87 -10.44 -3.96
N ARG A 50 10.55 -10.19 -3.91
CA ARG A 50 9.64 -11.04 -3.14
C ARG A 50 9.76 -12.50 -3.57
N ALA A 51 9.61 -12.80 -4.86
CA ALA A 51 9.68 -14.18 -5.34
C ALA A 51 11.03 -14.86 -5.06
N GLN A 52 12.13 -14.11 -5.12
CA GLN A 52 13.46 -14.62 -4.81
C GLN A 52 13.63 -14.88 -3.31
N LEU A 53 13.04 -14.04 -2.45
CA LEU A 53 13.08 -14.21 -1.01
C LEU A 53 12.25 -15.43 -0.57
N LEU A 54 11.06 -15.64 -1.14
CA LEU A 54 10.26 -16.84 -0.89
C LEU A 54 11.00 -18.11 -1.29
N ARG A 55 11.68 -18.10 -2.45
CA ARG A 55 12.42 -19.27 -2.94
C ARG A 55 13.69 -19.57 -2.13
N SER A 56 14.44 -18.54 -1.75
CA SER A 56 15.73 -18.70 -1.08
C SER A 56 15.65 -18.63 0.44
N THR A 57 14.45 -18.35 0.98
CA THR A 57 14.07 -18.10 2.38
C THR A 57 14.78 -16.92 3.04
N CYS A 58 16.07 -16.74 2.77
CA CYS A 58 16.89 -15.70 3.35
C CYS A 58 17.83 -15.04 2.34
N PHE A 59 18.19 -13.79 2.62
CA PHE A 59 19.29 -13.05 2.02
C PHE A 59 20.34 -12.68 3.08
N TYR A 60 21.55 -12.35 2.64
CA TYR A 60 22.63 -11.91 3.52
C TYR A 60 23.19 -10.58 3.06
N LEU A 61 23.16 -9.58 3.95
CA LEU A 61 23.81 -8.29 3.77
C LEU A 61 25.33 -8.42 3.90
N SER A 62 26.05 -7.43 3.38
CA SER A 62 27.50 -7.36 3.54
C SER A 62 27.87 -6.86 4.93
N ASP A 63 29.00 -7.29 5.47
CA ASP A 63 29.48 -6.84 6.79
C ASP A 63 29.67 -5.32 6.85
N VAL A 64 30.01 -4.70 5.72
CA VAL A 64 30.13 -3.25 5.57
C VAL A 64 28.78 -2.57 5.83
N THR A 65 27.72 -3.05 5.18
CA THR A 65 26.35 -2.52 5.35
C THR A 65 25.89 -2.66 6.80
N VAL A 66 26.16 -3.81 7.41
CA VAL A 66 25.78 -4.08 8.81
C VAL A 66 26.45 -3.10 9.77
N ARG A 67 27.77 -2.87 9.60
CA ARG A 67 28.52 -1.92 10.45
C ARG A 67 28.09 -0.48 10.21
N GLN A 68 27.92 -0.06 8.96
CA GLN A 68 27.55 1.31 8.62
C GLN A 68 26.18 1.72 9.16
N HIS A 69 25.25 0.77 9.26
CA HIS A 69 23.89 1.01 9.74
C HIS A 69 23.61 0.46 11.14
N ASN A 70 24.65 -0.02 11.84
CA ASN A 70 24.55 -0.62 13.18
C ASN A 70 23.45 -1.69 13.28
N LEU A 71 23.37 -2.58 12.28
CA LEU A 71 22.37 -3.64 12.24
C LEU A 71 22.77 -4.78 13.19
N PRO A 72 21.80 -5.43 13.87
CA PRO A 72 22.07 -6.50 14.83
C PRO A 72 22.56 -7.79 14.18
N GLY A 73 22.30 -7.97 12.88
CA GLY A 73 22.77 -9.12 12.11
C GLY A 73 22.88 -8.79 10.62
N ASN A 74 23.26 -9.80 9.84
CA ASN A 74 23.37 -9.70 8.38
C ASN A 74 22.26 -10.47 7.64
N LYS A 75 21.44 -11.25 8.34
CA LYS A 75 20.43 -12.13 7.74
C LYS A 75 19.11 -11.37 7.56
N ILE A 76 18.54 -11.48 6.37
CA ILE A 76 17.16 -11.08 6.06
C ILE A 76 16.40 -12.38 5.88
N ASP A 77 15.33 -12.61 6.64
CA ASP A 77 14.60 -13.88 6.65
C ASP A 77 13.09 -13.67 6.44
N ILE A 78 12.50 -14.44 5.52
CA ILE A 78 11.04 -14.41 5.33
C ILE A 78 10.29 -14.96 6.55
N ASN A 79 10.94 -15.81 7.35
CA ASN A 79 10.33 -16.38 8.55
C ASN A 79 9.98 -15.30 9.59
N ASP A 80 10.68 -14.17 9.61
CA ASP A 80 10.32 -13.03 10.45
C ASP A 80 8.93 -12.47 10.09
N VAL A 81 8.57 -12.52 8.80
CA VAL A 81 7.23 -12.14 8.31
C VAL A 81 6.20 -13.22 8.61
N GLN A 82 6.58 -14.50 8.54
CA GLN A 82 5.70 -15.60 8.91
C GLN A 82 5.30 -15.50 10.39
N ALA A 83 6.26 -15.21 11.27
CA ALA A 83 5.99 -15.03 12.69
C ALA A 83 5.05 -13.84 12.98
N VAL A 84 5.13 -12.75 12.19
CA VAL A 84 4.13 -11.66 12.25
C VAL A 84 2.75 -12.17 11.88
N LEU A 85 2.64 -12.97 10.82
CA LEU A 85 1.36 -13.53 10.37
C LEU A 85 0.75 -14.49 11.38
N ASP A 86 1.58 -15.31 12.02
CA ASP A 86 1.16 -16.27 13.04
C ASP A 86 0.62 -15.50 14.25
N HIS A 87 1.32 -14.45 14.70
CA HIS A 87 0.84 -13.57 15.78
C HIS A 87 -0.47 -12.83 15.42
N ASP A 88 -0.58 -12.32 14.19
CA ASP A 88 -1.81 -11.66 13.70
C ASP A 88 -2.94 -12.66 13.38
N SER A 89 -2.68 -13.98 13.35
CA SER A 89 -3.72 -14.98 13.09
C SER A 89 -4.58 -15.27 14.31
N GLU A 90 -4.02 -15.06 15.50
CA GLU A 90 -4.66 -15.27 16.80
C GLU A 90 -5.55 -14.09 17.23
N ASN A 91 -5.45 -12.95 16.55
CA ASN A 91 -6.10 -11.69 16.94
C ASN A 91 -7.05 -11.15 15.84
N ASP A 92 -8.23 -10.64 16.22
CA ASP A 92 -9.15 -10.00 15.26
C ASP A 92 -8.61 -8.63 14.82
N LEU A 93 -8.05 -7.86 15.75
CA LEU A 93 -7.27 -6.65 15.45
C LEU A 93 -5.82 -7.02 15.14
N LYS A 94 -5.41 -6.77 13.89
CA LYS A 94 -4.10 -7.14 13.36
C LYS A 94 -3.16 -5.96 13.27
N ILE A 95 -1.91 -6.14 13.71
CA ILE A 95 -0.85 -5.13 13.63
C ILE A 95 -0.60 -4.78 12.16
N ALA A 96 -0.54 -5.81 11.32
CA ALA A 96 -0.38 -5.72 9.88
C ALA A 96 -1.63 -6.25 9.17
N ASN A 97 -2.76 -5.53 9.30
CA ASN A 97 -4.04 -5.87 8.65
C ASN A 97 -3.96 -6.07 7.12
N GLY A 98 -2.92 -5.55 6.47
CA GLY A 98 -2.65 -5.74 5.06
C GLY A 98 -1.88 -7.02 4.73
N LEU A 99 -1.22 -7.66 5.70
CA LEU A 99 -0.55 -8.92 5.51
C LEU A 99 -1.54 -10.09 5.65
N SER A 100 -1.27 -11.12 4.88
CA SER A 100 -2.02 -12.37 4.87
C SER A 100 -1.14 -13.47 4.31
N ALA A 101 -1.59 -14.72 4.42
CA ALA A 101 -0.87 -15.89 3.90
C ALA A 101 -0.47 -15.77 2.42
N VAL A 102 -1.20 -14.99 1.62
CA VAL A 102 -0.88 -14.71 0.20
C VAL A 102 0.49 -14.07 0.03
N HIS A 103 1.00 -13.35 1.04
CA HIS A 103 2.26 -12.62 0.98
C HIS A 103 3.48 -13.55 1.11
N VAL A 104 3.35 -14.63 1.87
CA VAL A 104 4.40 -15.61 2.18
C VAL A 104 4.26 -16.95 1.43
N LYS A 105 3.08 -17.24 0.85
CA LYS A 105 2.86 -18.43 0.03
C LYS A 105 3.15 -18.19 -1.46
N ASP A 106 3.77 -19.19 -2.11
CA ASP A 106 4.06 -19.21 -3.55
C ASP A 106 2.86 -19.76 -4.35
N GLY A 107 1.88 -18.90 -4.65
CA GLY A 107 0.78 -19.21 -5.57
C GLY A 107 1.09 -18.76 -7.00
N HIS A 108 0.74 -19.57 -8.01
CA HIS A 108 0.98 -19.24 -9.43
C HIS A 108 0.37 -17.88 -9.83
N PHE A 109 -0.85 -17.59 -9.36
CA PHE A 109 -1.55 -16.33 -9.64
C PHE A 109 -1.08 -15.15 -8.77
N THR A 110 -0.61 -15.42 -7.54
CA THR A 110 -0.15 -14.37 -6.61
C THR A 110 1.22 -13.84 -7.00
N LYS A 111 2.04 -14.69 -7.64
CA LYS A 111 3.34 -14.31 -8.23
C LYS A 111 3.26 -13.20 -9.28
N MET A 112 2.12 -13.00 -9.94
CA MET A 112 1.96 -11.95 -10.95
C MET A 112 1.52 -10.59 -10.35
N LYS A 113 0.93 -10.58 -9.16
CA LYS A 113 0.35 -9.38 -8.54
C LYS A 113 1.41 -8.51 -7.88
N VAL A 114 1.71 -7.36 -8.51
CA VAL A 114 2.64 -6.35 -7.96
C VAL A 114 2.15 -5.80 -6.61
N SER A 115 0.83 -5.65 -6.45
CA SER A 115 0.23 -5.14 -5.19
C SER A 115 0.61 -5.96 -3.96
N VAL A 116 0.71 -7.30 -4.10
CA VAL A 116 1.12 -8.20 -3.01
C VAL A 116 2.57 -7.94 -2.60
N ALA A 117 3.47 -7.71 -3.57
CA ALA A 117 4.86 -7.37 -3.26
C ALA A 117 4.96 -6.00 -2.57
N VAL A 118 4.27 -4.98 -3.11
CA VAL A 118 4.25 -3.63 -2.51
C VAL A 118 3.70 -3.67 -1.08
N GLN A 119 2.64 -4.43 -0.84
CA GLN A 119 2.03 -4.58 0.48
C GLN A 119 2.96 -5.31 1.46
N LEU A 120 3.63 -6.38 1.04
CA LEU A 120 4.62 -7.08 1.86
C LEU A 120 5.71 -6.13 2.38
N PHE A 121 6.38 -5.40 1.48
CA PHE A 121 7.47 -4.49 1.85
C PHE A 121 6.99 -3.25 2.61
N ARG A 122 5.68 -2.93 2.57
CA ARG A 122 5.10 -1.80 3.31
C ARG A 122 4.68 -2.14 4.72
N GLU A 123 3.98 -3.25 4.89
CA GLU A 123 3.32 -3.60 6.15
C GLU A 123 4.22 -4.40 7.10
N ALA A 124 5.17 -5.19 6.57
CA ALA A 124 6.02 -6.04 7.40
C ALA A 124 7.02 -5.26 8.29
N PRO A 125 7.73 -4.20 7.82
CA PRO A 125 8.70 -3.49 8.65
C PRO A 125 8.16 -2.96 9.99
N PRO A 126 7.05 -2.18 10.04
CA PRO A 126 6.54 -1.67 11.31
C PRO A 126 6.03 -2.80 12.22
N ALA A 127 5.47 -3.87 11.66
CA ALA A 127 4.98 -5.00 12.44
C ALA A 127 6.10 -5.83 13.07
N ILE A 128 7.18 -6.10 12.32
CA ILE A 128 8.39 -6.75 12.83
C ILE A 128 8.95 -5.93 14.00
N ARG A 129 9.15 -4.62 13.81
CA ARG A 129 9.66 -3.74 14.88
C ARG A 129 8.78 -3.70 16.11
N TYR A 130 7.47 -3.72 15.90
CA TYR A 130 6.51 -3.75 17.00
C TYR A 130 6.67 -5.04 17.82
N LEU A 131 6.76 -6.20 17.17
CA LEU A 131 6.97 -7.49 17.86
C LEU A 131 8.34 -7.61 18.53
N ILE A 132 9.39 -6.98 17.98
CA ILE A 132 10.70 -6.87 18.65
C ILE A 132 10.56 -6.07 19.95
N LYS A 133 9.88 -4.91 19.92
CA LYS A 133 9.64 -4.09 21.13
C LYS A 133 8.83 -4.85 22.19
N GLN A 134 7.92 -5.71 21.77
CA GLN A 134 7.12 -6.57 22.65
C GLN A 134 7.88 -7.83 23.13
N GLY A 135 9.14 -8.03 22.71
CA GLY A 135 9.94 -9.21 23.06
C GLY A 135 9.48 -10.52 22.41
N LYS A 136 8.61 -10.46 21.39
CA LYS A 136 8.07 -11.63 20.68
C LYS A 136 8.92 -12.05 19.48
N LEU A 137 9.74 -11.15 18.96
CA LEU A 137 10.72 -11.44 17.91
C LEU A 137 12.14 -11.10 18.37
N PRO A 138 13.15 -11.85 17.88
CA PRO A 138 14.55 -11.56 18.16
C PRO A 138 14.96 -10.22 17.54
N VAL A 139 15.92 -9.52 18.18
CA VAL A 139 16.39 -8.20 17.75
C VAL A 139 17.00 -8.26 16.33
N GLU A 140 17.56 -9.41 15.97
CA GLU A 140 18.13 -9.73 14.66
C GLU A 140 17.14 -9.49 13.50
N ALA A 141 15.84 -9.65 13.75
CA ALA A 141 14.78 -9.40 12.77
C ALA A 141 14.67 -7.92 12.33
N GLU A 142 15.29 -6.98 13.06
CA GLU A 142 15.40 -5.58 12.62
C GLU A 142 16.14 -5.48 11.27
N THR A 143 17.07 -6.40 10.99
CA THR A 143 17.77 -6.47 9.71
C THR A 143 16.80 -6.67 8.54
N THR A 144 15.79 -7.54 8.73
CA THR A 144 14.71 -7.77 7.75
C THR A 144 13.84 -6.52 7.60
N ALA A 145 13.41 -5.91 8.71
CA ALA A 145 12.60 -4.70 8.70
C ALA A 145 13.31 -3.53 7.99
N TRP A 146 14.59 -3.33 8.27
CA TRP A 146 15.42 -2.29 7.63
C TRP A 146 15.54 -2.49 6.12
N PHE A 147 15.83 -3.71 5.67
CA PHE A 147 15.97 -4.00 4.24
C PHE A 147 14.64 -3.83 3.49
N PHE A 148 13.53 -4.26 4.09
CA PHE A 148 12.20 -4.10 3.50
C PHE A 148 11.82 -2.61 3.39
N ASP A 149 12.15 -1.81 4.40
CA ASP A 149 11.99 -0.36 4.36
C ASP A 149 12.80 0.30 3.25
N LEU A 150 14.06 -0.13 3.06
CA LEU A 150 14.91 0.37 1.99
C LEU A 150 14.28 0.09 0.61
N LEU A 151 13.84 -1.15 0.37
CA LEU A 151 13.17 -1.51 -0.88
C LEU A 151 11.83 -0.78 -1.08
N ARG A 152 11.06 -0.56 0.00
CA ARG A 152 9.82 0.22 -0.03
C ARG A 152 10.10 1.68 -0.44
N LYS A 153 11.07 2.32 0.22
CA LYS A 153 11.45 3.71 -0.07
C LYS A 153 11.98 3.86 -1.49
N TRP A 154 12.87 2.95 -1.90
CA TRP A 154 13.34 2.85 -3.29
C TRP A 154 12.18 2.73 -4.27
N HIS A 155 11.25 1.80 -4.08
CA HIS A 155 10.12 1.61 -4.99
C HIS A 155 9.21 2.84 -5.06
N ASN A 156 8.93 3.51 -3.93
CA ASN A 156 8.13 4.73 -3.91
C ASN A 156 8.78 5.85 -4.74
N LEU A 157 10.10 6.02 -4.63
CA LEU A 157 10.86 6.97 -5.45
C LEU A 157 10.87 6.59 -6.93
N MET A 158 10.93 5.29 -7.25
CA MET A 158 10.96 4.78 -8.63
C MET A 158 9.58 4.71 -9.32
N SER A 159 8.49 4.85 -8.56
CA SER A 159 7.10 4.78 -9.05
C SER A 159 6.29 6.06 -8.77
N SER A 160 6.98 7.16 -8.47
CA SER A 160 6.36 8.42 -8.08
C SER A 160 5.55 9.05 -9.21
N ARG A 161 4.25 9.29 -8.94
CA ARG A 161 3.30 9.92 -9.87
C ARG A 161 2.81 11.29 -9.40
N HIS A 162 3.12 11.67 -8.16
CA HIS A 162 2.70 12.93 -7.56
C HIS A 162 3.90 13.85 -7.36
N PRO A 163 3.75 15.17 -7.60
CA PRO A 163 4.83 16.15 -7.42
C PRO A 163 5.48 16.12 -6.02
N VAL A 164 4.73 15.73 -4.99
CA VAL A 164 5.20 15.66 -3.60
C VAL A 164 6.36 14.67 -3.40
N LEU A 165 6.35 13.56 -4.14
CA LEU A 165 7.39 12.52 -4.08
C LEU A 165 8.26 12.53 -5.35
N ALA A 166 8.16 13.57 -6.18
CA ALA A 166 8.94 13.67 -7.41
C ALA A 166 10.38 14.04 -7.09
N LEU A 167 11.32 13.63 -7.94
CA LEU A 167 12.68 14.15 -7.85
C LEU A 167 12.67 15.61 -8.30
N SER A 168 12.91 16.53 -7.38
CA SER A 168 12.86 17.97 -7.63
C SER A 168 13.91 18.68 -6.81
N LYS A 169 14.63 19.63 -7.43
CA LYS A 169 15.57 20.51 -6.73
C LYS A 169 14.91 21.73 -6.07
N ALA A 170 13.57 21.77 -6.00
CA ALA A 170 12.85 22.81 -5.27
C ALA A 170 13.15 22.76 -3.76
N ASP A 171 13.39 21.56 -3.22
CA ASP A 171 13.85 21.33 -1.85
C ASP A 171 15.11 20.45 -1.94
N ILE A 172 16.28 21.08 -1.80
CA ILE A 172 17.58 20.42 -2.01
C ILE A 172 17.80 19.30 -0.99
N SER A 173 17.39 19.50 0.27
CA SER A 173 17.52 18.48 1.31
C SER A 173 16.72 17.22 0.94
N LYS A 174 15.47 17.38 0.51
CA LYS A 174 14.65 16.23 0.08
C LYS A 174 15.19 15.55 -1.17
N TYR A 175 15.78 16.32 -2.09
CA TYR A 175 16.42 15.77 -3.28
C TYR A 175 17.64 14.93 -2.91
N GLU A 176 18.53 15.45 -2.07
CA GLU A 176 19.73 14.76 -1.60
C GLU A 176 19.37 13.51 -0.80
N ASP A 177 18.35 13.58 0.07
CA ASP A 177 17.82 12.42 0.78
C ASP A 177 17.29 11.34 -0.18
N ALA A 178 16.53 11.74 -1.19
CA ALA A 178 15.98 10.81 -2.19
C ALA A 178 17.11 10.15 -3.00
N VAL A 179 18.09 10.93 -3.47
CA VAL A 179 19.27 10.42 -4.19
C VAL A 179 20.11 9.53 -3.29
N GLY A 180 20.29 9.89 -2.02
CA GLY A 180 20.98 9.08 -1.01
C GLY A 180 20.32 7.72 -0.80
N ILE A 181 18.98 7.67 -0.73
CA ILE A 181 18.23 6.40 -0.66
C ILE A 181 18.46 5.55 -1.92
N LEU A 182 18.46 6.17 -3.11
CA LEU A 182 18.69 5.45 -4.37
C LEU A 182 20.10 4.84 -4.43
N HIS A 183 21.13 5.59 -4.04
CA HIS A 183 22.50 5.08 -3.95
C HIS A 183 22.63 3.99 -2.89
N LEU A 184 22.05 4.20 -1.70
CA LEU A 184 22.05 3.19 -0.64
C LEU A 184 21.41 1.88 -1.11
N ALA A 185 20.31 1.95 -1.86
CA ALA A 185 19.68 0.77 -2.45
C ALA A 185 20.61 0.07 -3.44
N GLN A 186 21.30 0.80 -4.31
CA GLN A 186 22.28 0.21 -5.24
C GLN A 186 23.42 -0.48 -4.51
N ASP A 187 24.04 0.19 -3.53
CA ASP A 187 25.21 -0.34 -2.83
C ASP A 187 24.87 -1.55 -1.95
N THR A 188 23.73 -1.51 -1.27
CA THR A 188 23.22 -2.64 -0.48
C THR A 188 22.99 -3.85 -1.38
N VAL A 189 22.31 -3.65 -2.52
CA VAL A 189 21.94 -4.73 -3.45
C VAL A 189 23.13 -5.29 -4.21
N ARG A 190 24.12 -4.45 -4.53
CA ARG A 190 25.35 -4.86 -5.20
C ARG A 190 26.15 -5.84 -4.32
N ASN A 191 26.22 -5.55 -3.03
CA ASN A 191 27.08 -6.28 -2.09
C ASN A 191 26.37 -7.42 -1.35
N MET A 192 25.03 -7.48 -1.38
CA MET A 192 24.28 -8.58 -0.74
C MET A 192 24.35 -9.91 -1.52
N LYS A 193 24.05 -11.01 -0.81
CA LYS A 193 23.85 -12.37 -1.34
C LYS A 193 22.36 -12.75 -1.27
N MET A 194 21.80 -13.22 -2.38
CA MET A 194 20.40 -13.64 -2.45
C MET A 194 20.25 -15.16 -2.28
N GLY A 195 20.44 -15.61 -1.04
CA GLY A 195 20.45 -17.02 -0.65
C GLY A 195 21.83 -17.47 -0.14
N THR A 196 21.97 -18.77 0.10
CA THR A 196 23.23 -19.39 0.57
C THR A 196 24.37 -19.25 -0.44
N THR A 197 24.04 -19.20 -1.73
CA THR A 197 25.01 -19.05 -2.81
C THR A 197 25.11 -17.60 -3.28
N SER A 198 26.34 -17.14 -3.55
CA SER A 198 26.61 -15.76 -4.00
C SER A 198 26.39 -15.54 -5.51
N HIS A 199 25.42 -16.23 -6.11
CA HIS A 199 25.14 -16.07 -7.54
C HIS A 199 24.40 -14.76 -7.82
N TRP A 200 24.93 -13.97 -8.76
CA TRP A 200 24.32 -12.74 -9.24
C TRP A 200 22.95 -13.00 -9.87
N LYS A 201 21.91 -12.32 -9.37
CA LYS A 201 20.53 -12.52 -9.85
C LYS A 201 20.11 -11.40 -10.80
N PRO A 202 19.27 -11.70 -11.81
CA PRO A 202 18.70 -10.66 -12.69
C PRO A 202 17.92 -9.56 -11.96
N SER A 203 17.36 -9.83 -10.77
CA SER A 203 16.71 -8.82 -9.92
C SER A 203 17.70 -7.80 -9.35
N GLN A 204 18.93 -8.20 -9.04
CA GLN A 204 20.00 -7.29 -8.62
C GLN A 204 20.37 -6.35 -9.76
N ALA A 205 20.70 -6.91 -10.94
CA ALA A 205 20.97 -6.13 -12.14
C ALA A 205 19.81 -5.18 -12.49
N GLY A 206 18.56 -5.64 -12.40
CA GLY A 206 17.39 -4.81 -12.68
C GLY A 206 17.27 -3.60 -11.75
N LEU A 207 17.55 -3.75 -10.45
CA LEU A 207 17.55 -2.63 -9.51
C LEU A 207 18.68 -1.65 -9.80
N LEU A 208 19.91 -2.14 -10.03
CA LEU A 208 21.06 -1.30 -10.36
C LEU A 208 20.81 -0.48 -11.63
N ILE A 209 20.40 -1.14 -12.72
CA ILE A 209 20.14 -0.52 -14.03
C ILE A 209 19.03 0.53 -13.91
N SER A 210 17.87 0.17 -13.36
CA SER A 210 16.75 1.11 -13.28
C SER A 210 17.09 2.34 -12.45
N THR A 211 17.81 2.16 -11.34
CA THR A 211 18.23 3.25 -10.47
C THR A 211 19.27 4.15 -11.17
N SER A 212 20.26 3.58 -11.85
CA SER A 212 21.26 4.35 -12.62
C SER A 212 20.62 5.18 -13.72
N VAL A 213 19.61 4.63 -14.41
CA VAL A 213 18.83 5.38 -15.41
C VAL A 213 18.08 6.54 -14.78
N VAL A 214 17.38 6.32 -13.66
CA VAL A 214 16.64 7.38 -12.98
C VAL A 214 17.56 8.50 -12.51
N LEU A 215 18.70 8.17 -11.90
CA LEU A 215 19.70 9.16 -11.45
C LEU A 215 20.27 9.97 -12.64
N SER A 216 20.64 9.28 -13.72
CA SER A 216 21.19 9.94 -14.92
C SER A 216 20.16 10.85 -15.59
N LEU A 217 18.92 10.36 -15.75
CA LEU A 217 17.83 11.14 -16.32
C LEU A 217 17.42 12.31 -15.42
N SER A 218 17.42 12.12 -14.09
CA SER A 218 17.11 13.24 -13.18
C SER A 218 18.17 14.33 -13.30
N GLU A 219 19.44 13.98 -13.40
CA GLU A 219 20.52 14.95 -13.55
C GLU A 219 20.40 15.69 -14.90
N GLU A 220 20.15 14.97 -16.00
CA GLU A 220 19.98 15.59 -17.31
C GLU A 220 18.72 16.49 -17.37
N LEU A 221 17.57 16.00 -16.93
CA LEU A 221 16.31 16.75 -17.00
C LEU A 221 16.30 17.96 -16.07
N LEU A 222 16.80 17.82 -14.84
CA LEU A 222 16.77 18.90 -13.86
C LEU A 222 17.85 19.95 -14.15
N ASN A 223 19.07 19.53 -14.54
CA ASN A 223 20.19 20.48 -14.67
C ASN A 223 20.38 20.97 -16.10
N ARG A 224 20.40 20.05 -17.07
CA ARG A 224 20.65 20.41 -18.47
C ARG A 224 19.43 21.03 -19.13
N TYR A 225 18.23 20.53 -18.83
CA TYR A 225 16.99 21.02 -19.43
C TYR A 225 16.09 21.83 -18.47
N SER A 226 16.53 22.06 -17.23
CA SER A 226 15.85 22.92 -16.25
C SER A 226 14.38 22.55 -15.97
N TYR A 227 14.05 21.25 -16.00
CA TYR A 227 12.74 20.77 -15.56
C TYR A 227 12.57 21.01 -14.06
N LYS A 228 11.34 21.36 -13.63
CA LYS A 228 11.04 21.61 -12.21
C LYS A 228 11.12 20.35 -11.35
N TYR A 229 10.67 19.22 -11.91
CA TYR A 229 10.64 17.92 -11.24
C TYR A 229 10.53 16.78 -12.25
N VAL A 230 10.91 15.57 -11.84
CA VAL A 230 10.82 14.34 -12.64
C VAL A 230 9.87 13.35 -11.97
N LEU A 231 8.84 12.93 -12.71
CA LEU A 231 7.92 11.88 -12.30
C LEU A 231 8.40 10.52 -12.80
N THR A 232 9.12 9.80 -11.95
CA THR A 232 9.69 8.47 -12.24
C THR A 232 8.65 7.42 -12.60
N GLY A 233 7.41 7.56 -12.10
CA GLY A 233 6.28 6.70 -12.44
C GLY A 233 5.82 6.81 -13.91
N ARG A 234 6.38 7.73 -14.70
CA ARG A 234 6.22 7.80 -16.16
C ARG A 234 7.27 6.99 -16.94
N LEU A 235 8.31 6.51 -16.26
CA LEU A 235 9.39 5.72 -16.86
C LEU A 235 9.12 4.21 -16.82
N ASN A 236 8.04 3.78 -16.16
CA ASN A 236 7.64 2.37 -16.07
C ASN A 236 6.69 1.97 -17.21
N GLN A 237 6.45 0.66 -17.33
CA GLN A 237 5.59 0.09 -18.37
C GLN A 237 4.13 -0.09 -17.94
N ASP A 238 3.71 0.48 -16.79
CA ASP A 238 2.33 0.33 -16.29
C ASP A 238 1.30 0.88 -17.29
N CYS A 239 1.66 1.94 -18.03
CA CYS A 239 0.80 2.49 -19.08
C CYS A 239 0.48 1.47 -20.17
N LEU A 240 1.46 0.62 -20.54
CA LEU A 240 1.29 -0.45 -21.51
C LEU A 240 0.43 -1.58 -20.93
N GLU A 241 0.64 -1.94 -19.66
CA GLU A 241 -0.14 -2.99 -18.98
C GLU A 241 -1.60 -2.58 -18.77
N ASN A 242 -1.86 -1.29 -18.56
CA ASN A 242 -3.21 -0.74 -18.51
C ASN A 242 -3.92 -0.87 -19.87
N ILE A 243 -3.22 -0.64 -20.98
CA ILE A 243 -3.78 -0.88 -22.33
C ILE A 243 -4.15 -2.36 -22.49
N PHE A 244 -3.28 -3.29 -22.07
CA PHE A 244 -3.61 -4.72 -22.11
C PHE A 244 -4.83 -5.06 -21.26
N SER A 245 -5.01 -4.40 -20.11
CA SER A 245 -6.18 -4.58 -19.26
C SER A 245 -7.46 -4.11 -19.97
N VAL A 246 -7.43 -2.93 -20.60
CA VAL A 246 -8.56 -2.40 -21.38
C VAL A 246 -8.94 -3.33 -22.53
N VAL A 247 -7.97 -3.88 -23.26
CA VAL A 247 -8.27 -4.87 -24.32
C VAL A 247 -8.92 -6.13 -23.74
N ARG A 248 -8.43 -6.60 -22.59
CA ARG A 248 -8.93 -7.82 -21.93
C ARG A 248 -10.32 -7.65 -21.30
N LEU A 249 -10.79 -6.43 -21.05
CA LEU A 249 -12.16 -6.17 -20.60
C LEU A 249 -13.19 -6.68 -21.61
N LYS A 250 -12.93 -6.51 -22.92
CA LYS A 250 -13.82 -7.00 -23.98
C LYS A 250 -13.76 -8.52 -24.10
N LYS A 251 -12.55 -9.08 -23.97
CA LYS A 251 -12.30 -10.51 -24.09
C LYS A 251 -11.06 -10.90 -23.27
N PRO A 252 -11.19 -11.73 -22.22
CA PRO A 252 -10.07 -12.06 -21.33
C PRO A 252 -8.83 -12.64 -22.01
N VAL A 253 -9.05 -13.38 -23.12
CA VAL A 253 -8.01 -13.98 -23.97
C VAL A 253 -8.28 -13.57 -25.44
N PRO A 254 -7.82 -12.38 -25.86
CA PRO A 254 -8.01 -11.92 -27.23
C PRO A 254 -7.06 -12.65 -28.19
N ASN A 255 -7.53 -12.95 -29.40
CA ASN A 255 -6.65 -13.38 -30.49
C ASN A 255 -5.97 -12.17 -31.16
N ALA A 256 -5.10 -12.40 -32.14
CA ALA A 256 -4.38 -11.33 -32.83
C ALA A 256 -5.31 -10.34 -33.56
N TYR A 257 -6.44 -10.82 -34.11
CA TYR A 257 -7.44 -9.98 -34.78
C TYR A 257 -8.19 -9.11 -33.76
N ASP A 258 -8.61 -9.69 -32.64
CA ASP A 258 -9.27 -8.98 -31.53
C ASP A 258 -8.35 -7.86 -31.01
N MET A 259 -7.06 -8.16 -30.81
CA MET A 259 -6.06 -7.17 -30.38
C MET A 259 -5.93 -6.03 -31.40
N LYS A 260 -5.83 -6.35 -32.70
CA LYS A 260 -5.74 -5.35 -33.77
C LYS A 260 -6.97 -4.44 -33.80
N CYS A 261 -8.16 -5.01 -33.70
CA CYS A 261 -9.43 -4.27 -33.70
C CYS A 261 -9.57 -3.41 -32.44
N ALA A 262 -9.23 -3.95 -31.27
CA ALA A 262 -9.26 -3.21 -30.02
C ALA A 262 -8.28 -2.03 -30.04
N LEU A 263 -7.05 -2.23 -30.53
CA LEU A 263 -6.07 -1.15 -30.68
C LEU A 263 -6.56 -0.07 -31.64
N LYS A 264 -7.15 -0.43 -32.79
CA LYS A 264 -7.76 0.57 -33.69
C LYS A 264 -8.80 1.42 -32.98
N LEU A 265 -9.72 0.78 -32.24
CA LEU A 265 -10.76 1.49 -31.50
C LEU A 265 -10.19 2.38 -30.39
N ILE A 266 -9.17 1.92 -29.66
CA ILE A 266 -8.48 2.72 -28.63
C ILE A 266 -7.84 3.95 -29.28
N CYS A 267 -7.13 3.78 -30.41
CA CYS A 267 -6.50 4.88 -31.12
C CYS A 267 -7.52 5.92 -31.61
N VAL A 268 -8.64 5.49 -32.19
CA VAL A 268 -9.69 6.42 -32.66
C VAL A 268 -10.39 7.08 -31.46
N GLY A 269 -10.78 6.29 -30.45
CA GLY A 269 -11.50 6.76 -29.27
C GLY A 269 -10.74 7.80 -28.45
N GLN A 270 -9.40 7.81 -28.48
CA GLN A 270 -8.59 8.82 -27.81
C GLN A 270 -8.72 10.23 -28.39
N PHE A 271 -9.16 10.36 -29.65
CA PHE A 271 -9.32 11.65 -30.33
C PHE A 271 -10.78 12.00 -30.63
N LEU A 272 -11.71 11.08 -30.36
CA LEU A 272 -13.14 11.33 -30.46
C LEU A 272 -13.64 11.97 -29.17
N HIS A 273 -13.89 13.28 -29.23
CA HIS A 273 -14.66 13.99 -28.24
C HIS A 273 -15.95 14.47 -28.89
N THR A 274 -17.07 14.41 -28.15
CA THR A 274 -18.28 15.12 -28.55
C THR A 274 -17.96 16.62 -28.61
N PRO A 275 -18.16 17.29 -29.76
CA PRO A 275 -17.93 18.72 -29.85
C PRO A 275 -18.83 19.44 -28.84
N LYS A 276 -18.29 20.34 -28.03
CA LYS A 276 -19.10 21.16 -27.10
C LYS A 276 -20.05 22.14 -27.82
N SER A 277 -20.00 22.21 -29.14
CA SER A 277 -20.76 23.12 -30.01
C SER A 277 -21.89 22.41 -30.76
N THR A 278 -22.28 21.20 -30.37
CA THR A 278 -23.40 20.51 -31.02
C THR A 278 -24.72 21.19 -30.65
N SER A 279 -25.52 21.53 -31.67
CA SER A 279 -26.86 22.12 -31.53
C SER A 279 -27.95 21.12 -31.09
N TYR A 280 -27.55 19.93 -30.63
CA TYR A 280 -28.45 18.86 -30.22
C TYR A 280 -28.45 18.80 -28.69
N ASP A 281 -29.65 18.76 -28.09
CA ASP A 281 -29.81 18.50 -26.66
C ASP A 281 -29.16 17.16 -26.30
N ILE A 282 -28.55 17.09 -25.12
CA ILE A 282 -28.00 15.85 -24.58
C ILE A 282 -29.18 14.87 -24.48
N ASP A 283 -29.08 13.76 -25.18
CA ASP A 283 -30.04 12.68 -25.07
C ASP A 283 -29.91 12.06 -23.68
N ASP A 284 -30.85 12.38 -22.78
CA ASP A 284 -30.93 11.85 -21.41
C ASP A 284 -31.35 10.38 -21.39
N SER A 285 -31.49 9.71 -22.54
CA SER A 285 -31.78 8.28 -22.59
C SER A 285 -30.56 7.46 -22.16
N LEU A 286 -30.78 6.67 -21.10
CA LEU A 286 -29.81 5.71 -20.60
C LEU A 286 -29.39 4.76 -21.72
N HIS A 287 -28.15 4.92 -22.19
CA HIS A 287 -27.57 3.95 -23.09
C HIS A 287 -27.25 2.68 -22.30
N LEU A 288 -27.37 1.51 -22.94
CA LEU A 288 -26.95 0.22 -22.35
C LEU A 288 -25.49 0.22 -21.86
N VAL A 289 -24.67 1.14 -22.37
CA VAL A 289 -23.29 1.37 -21.93
C VAL A 289 -23.24 2.03 -20.55
N ASP A 290 -24.22 2.85 -20.19
CA ASP A 290 -24.29 3.55 -18.88
C ASP A 290 -24.61 2.58 -17.74
N LEU A 291 -25.23 1.43 -18.03
CA LEU A 291 -25.39 0.30 -17.10
C LEU A 291 -24.08 -0.42 -16.77
N LEU A 292 -23.04 -0.20 -17.57
CA LEU A 292 -21.69 -0.72 -17.32
C LEU A 292 -20.80 0.31 -16.61
N ASP A 293 -21.31 1.51 -16.34
CA ASP A 293 -20.61 2.54 -15.60
C ASP A 293 -20.60 2.19 -14.09
N PRO A 294 -19.42 2.01 -13.46
CA PRO A 294 -19.32 1.74 -12.03
C PRO A 294 -19.89 2.86 -11.14
N ASP A 295 -20.14 4.05 -11.67
CA ASP A 295 -20.76 5.16 -10.94
C ASP A 295 -22.30 5.11 -10.92
N PHE A 296 -22.93 4.11 -11.56
CA PHE A 296 -24.37 3.84 -11.46
C PHE A 296 -24.72 3.29 -10.06
N LYS A 297 -24.59 4.13 -9.04
CA LYS A 297 -24.96 3.81 -7.67
C LYS A 297 -26.47 3.68 -7.59
N THR A 298 -26.91 2.46 -7.33
CA THR A 298 -28.25 2.12 -6.87
C THR A 298 -28.66 3.06 -5.73
N LYS A 299 -29.82 3.71 -5.87
CA LYS A 299 -30.47 4.41 -4.76
C LYS A 299 -30.64 3.41 -3.59
N PRO A 300 -30.40 3.83 -2.33
CA PRO A 300 -30.60 2.95 -1.19
C PRO A 300 -32.06 2.51 -1.14
N LEU A 301 -32.28 1.19 -1.17
CA LEU A 301 -33.57 0.59 -0.87
C LEU A 301 -33.83 0.75 0.64
N ASP A 302 -34.92 1.42 1.00
CA ASP A 302 -35.40 1.52 2.37
C ASP A 302 -35.97 0.17 2.82
N PHE A 303 -35.16 -0.61 3.55
CA PHE A 303 -35.65 -1.76 4.31
C PHE A 303 -36.40 -1.27 5.55
N ARG A 304 -37.67 -1.66 5.68
CA ARG A 304 -38.45 -1.54 6.93
C ARG A 304 -37.80 -2.43 7.99
N GLY A 305 -37.48 -1.85 9.14
CA GLY A 305 -36.76 -2.54 10.21
C GLY A 305 -37.70 -3.40 11.05
N ASP A 306 -37.38 -4.69 11.13
CA ASP A 306 -37.79 -5.51 12.27
C ASP A 306 -36.81 -5.21 13.43
N GLU A 307 -37.33 -5.03 14.64
CA GLU A 307 -36.54 -4.83 15.86
C GLU A 307 -35.87 -6.16 16.25
N GLU A 308 -34.58 -6.29 15.96
CA GLU A 308 -33.74 -7.32 16.56
C GLU A 308 -33.29 -6.83 17.94
N HIS A 309 -33.83 -7.42 19.01
CA HIS A 309 -33.35 -7.22 20.37
C HIS A 309 -32.00 -7.91 20.54
N LEU A 310 -30.97 -7.11 20.79
CA LEU A 310 -29.62 -7.58 21.14
C LEU A 310 -29.52 -7.61 22.66
N GLU A 311 -29.61 -8.80 23.27
CA GLU A 311 -29.38 -8.99 24.70
C GLU A 311 -27.87 -9.03 25.03
N ASP A 312 -27.56 -8.64 26.28
CA ASP A 312 -26.25 -8.43 26.90
C ASP A 312 -25.09 -9.24 26.31
N LEU A 313 -24.35 -8.60 25.39
CA LEU A 313 -23.07 -9.10 24.92
C LEU A 313 -22.00 -8.88 25.99
N PHE A 314 -21.23 -9.93 26.28
CA PHE A 314 -20.11 -9.85 27.21
C PHE A 314 -19.08 -8.82 26.72
N LEU A 315 -18.61 -7.97 27.63
CA LEU A 315 -17.47 -7.09 27.39
C LEU A 315 -16.21 -7.95 27.36
N GLU A 316 -15.46 -7.87 26.26
CA GLU A 316 -14.14 -8.48 26.18
C GLU A 316 -13.06 -7.44 26.41
N ASP A 317 -12.23 -7.67 27.42
CA ASP A 317 -11.10 -6.82 27.73
C ASP A 317 -10.15 -6.70 26.52
N ILE A 318 -9.71 -5.47 26.28
CA ILE A 318 -8.80 -5.14 25.18
C ILE A 318 -7.37 -5.22 25.70
N SER A 319 -6.53 -5.95 24.97
CA SER A 319 -5.10 -6.04 25.30
C SER A 319 -4.38 -4.72 25.00
N SER A 320 -3.25 -4.48 25.68
CA SER A 320 -2.41 -3.29 25.41
C SER A 320 -1.98 -3.17 23.93
N VAL A 321 -1.78 -4.31 23.26
CA VAL A 321 -1.46 -4.33 21.81
C VAL A 321 -2.60 -3.83 20.96
N GLU A 322 -3.83 -4.16 21.32
CA GLU A 322 -5.02 -3.72 20.62
C GLU A 322 -5.28 -2.23 20.86
N CYS A 323 -4.95 -1.69 22.04
CA CYS A 323 -4.98 -0.25 22.28
C CYS A 323 -4.03 0.51 21.33
N ASP A 324 -2.82 0.01 21.07
CA ASP A 324 -1.88 0.62 20.12
C ASP A 324 -2.41 0.56 18.66
N ILE A 325 -3.10 -0.52 18.30
CA ILE A 325 -3.76 -0.65 16.99
C ILE A 325 -4.95 0.32 16.88
N LEU A 326 -5.75 0.43 17.95
CA LEU A 326 -6.88 1.36 18.04
C LEU A 326 -6.42 2.80 17.99
N ALA A 327 -5.29 3.16 18.59
CA ALA A 327 -4.73 4.51 18.49
C ALA A 327 -4.39 4.87 17.03
N PHE A 328 -3.71 3.97 16.32
CA PHE A 328 -3.41 4.16 14.89
C PHE A 328 -4.67 4.23 14.03
N PHE A 329 -5.66 3.37 14.30
CA PHE A 329 -6.95 3.36 13.61
C PHE A 329 -7.77 4.63 13.92
N GLY A 330 -7.77 5.07 15.16
CA GLY A 330 -8.40 6.30 15.65
C GLY A 330 -7.88 7.53 14.93
N GLY A 331 -6.56 7.65 14.76
CA GLY A 331 -5.95 8.71 13.96
C GLY A 331 -6.46 8.75 12.51
N PHE A 332 -6.69 7.60 11.89
CA PHE A 332 -7.30 7.51 10.56
C PHE A 332 -8.77 7.98 10.54
N LEU A 333 -9.56 7.60 11.56
CA LEU A 333 -10.96 8.06 11.69
C LEU A 333 -11.03 9.57 11.91
N LEU A 334 -10.16 10.10 12.77
CA LEU A 334 -10.09 11.52 13.12
C LEU A 334 -9.81 12.41 11.91
N LYS A 335 -9.05 11.94 10.90
CA LYS A 335 -8.81 12.72 9.67
C LYS A 335 -10.11 13.20 9.01
N ALA A 336 -11.14 12.36 8.99
CA ALA A 336 -12.44 12.73 8.42
C ALA A 336 -13.25 13.63 9.38
N VAL A 337 -13.15 13.38 10.68
CA VAL A 337 -13.83 14.16 11.73
C VAL A 337 -13.29 15.59 11.79
N LEU A 338 -11.97 15.76 11.76
CA LEU A 338 -11.31 17.08 11.75
C LEU A 338 -11.71 17.91 10.53
N LYS A 339 -11.95 17.26 9.38
CA LYS A 339 -12.44 17.97 8.18
C LYS A 339 -13.84 18.57 8.42
N VAL A 340 -14.67 17.94 9.25
CA VAL A 340 -16.02 18.43 9.60
C VAL A 340 -15.98 19.45 10.73
N ALA A 341 -15.08 19.28 11.71
CA ALA A 341 -14.83 20.29 12.74
C ALA A 341 -14.19 21.58 12.16
N GLY A 342 -13.60 21.49 10.97
CA GLY A 342 -13.04 22.64 10.25
C GLY A 342 -11.86 23.28 11.00
N ASN A 343 -11.91 24.60 11.14
CA ASN A 343 -10.86 25.39 11.81
C ASN A 343 -11.15 25.66 13.30
N CYS A 344 -12.04 24.90 13.94
CA CYS A 344 -12.30 25.08 15.37
C CYS A 344 -11.12 24.58 16.21
N ASN A 345 -10.40 25.49 16.90
CA ASN A 345 -9.23 25.15 17.71
C ASN A 345 -9.61 24.32 18.94
N LEU A 346 -10.72 24.64 19.62
CA LEU A 346 -11.22 23.87 20.76
C LEU A 346 -11.46 22.40 20.41
N CYS A 347 -12.00 22.13 19.22
CA CYS A 347 -12.23 20.75 18.76
C CYS A 347 -10.91 20.04 18.41
N LYS A 348 -9.90 20.77 17.94
CA LYS A 348 -8.59 20.18 17.62
C LYS A 348 -7.85 19.81 18.90
N GLU A 349 -7.83 20.70 19.88
CA GLU A 349 -7.21 20.46 21.19
C GLU A 349 -7.91 19.32 21.94
N ALA A 350 -9.24 19.20 21.84
CA ALA A 350 -9.98 18.12 22.50
C ALA A 350 -9.76 16.74 21.86
N LEU A 351 -9.53 16.69 20.54
CA LEU A 351 -9.45 15.43 19.78
C LEU A 351 -8.03 14.93 19.54
N LEU A 352 -7.02 15.81 19.65
CA LEU A 352 -5.63 15.51 19.35
C LEU A 352 -4.79 15.49 20.63
N ASP A 353 -3.82 14.59 20.67
CA ASP A 353 -2.79 14.57 21.70
C ASP A 353 -1.50 15.26 21.22
N ASP A 354 -0.77 15.86 22.17
CA ASP A 354 0.51 16.55 21.96
C ASP A 354 1.71 15.59 21.84
N GLY A 355 1.46 14.27 21.89
CA GLY A 355 2.44 13.23 21.53
C GLY A 355 3.00 12.40 22.68
N ASN A 356 2.51 12.60 23.91
CA ASN A 356 2.94 11.85 25.10
C ASN A 356 1.99 10.69 25.47
N GLY A 357 0.97 10.41 24.66
CA GLY A 357 0.02 9.32 24.91
C GLY A 357 0.66 7.94 25.01
N SER A 358 0.11 7.11 25.90
CA SER A 358 0.60 5.76 26.22
C SER A 358 0.59 4.77 25.05
N HIS A 359 -0.22 5.04 24.01
CA HIS A 359 -0.49 4.11 22.90
C HIS A 359 0.08 4.51 21.53
N ASN A 360 1.08 5.41 21.51
CA ASN A 360 1.62 5.97 20.27
C ASN A 360 2.67 5.08 19.56
N THR A 361 3.07 3.96 20.15
CA THR A 361 4.18 3.11 19.66
C THR A 361 4.01 2.69 18.20
N LEU A 362 2.81 2.23 17.81
CA LEU A 362 2.56 1.76 16.44
C LEU A 362 2.48 2.93 15.44
N ILE A 363 1.98 4.09 15.88
CA ILE A 363 1.91 5.32 15.08
C ILE A 363 3.33 5.75 14.69
N ASP A 364 4.24 5.81 15.67
CA ASP A 364 5.62 6.21 15.46
C ASP A 364 6.39 5.24 14.54
N LEU A 365 6.07 3.94 14.61
CA LEU A 365 6.66 2.93 13.73
C LEU A 365 6.13 3.00 12.29
N LYS A 366 4.88 3.43 12.09
CA LYS A 366 4.25 3.56 10.77
C LYS A 366 4.48 4.92 10.11
N GLU A 367 4.97 5.90 10.85
CA GLU A 367 5.36 7.22 10.33
C GLU A 367 6.43 7.09 9.24
N TYR A 368 6.22 7.76 8.10
CA TYR A 368 7.11 7.65 6.94
C TYR A 368 8.44 8.38 7.18
N VAL A 369 8.38 9.56 7.80
CA VAL A 369 9.54 10.40 8.16
C VAL A 369 9.79 10.28 9.66
N LYS A 370 10.91 9.68 10.04
CA LYS A 370 11.25 9.50 11.46
C LYS A 370 11.30 10.85 12.17
N GLY A 371 10.58 10.97 13.28
CA GLY A 371 10.51 12.19 14.08
C GLY A 371 9.58 13.28 13.55
N ALA A 372 8.84 13.02 12.46
CA ALA A 372 7.78 13.91 12.01
C ALA A 372 6.45 13.59 12.71
N SER A 373 5.57 14.59 12.80
CA SER A 373 4.23 14.48 13.37
C SER A 373 3.14 14.55 12.28
N ASN A 374 3.30 13.82 11.17
CA ASN A 374 2.32 13.86 10.08
C ASN A 374 1.10 12.96 10.35
N LEU A 375 1.29 11.85 11.08
CA LEU A 375 0.18 11.02 11.53
C LEU A 375 -0.54 11.65 12.73
N ILE A 376 -1.85 11.51 12.73
CA ILE A 376 -2.75 12.06 13.74
C ILE A 376 -2.72 11.15 14.97
N ARG A 377 -2.48 11.74 16.14
CA ARG A 377 -2.52 11.07 17.44
C ARG A 377 -3.83 11.41 18.16
N PRO A 378 -4.66 10.41 18.51
CA PRO A 378 -5.89 10.64 19.25
C PRO A 378 -5.61 11.05 20.70
N SER A 379 -6.46 11.91 21.26
CA SER A 379 -6.45 12.24 22.69
C SER A 379 -6.93 11.08 23.58
N ASP A 380 -6.64 11.15 24.89
CA ASP A 380 -7.06 10.14 25.86
C ASP A 380 -8.59 9.97 25.94
N SER A 381 -9.34 11.06 25.71
CA SER A 381 -10.81 11.02 25.64
C SER A 381 -11.28 10.20 24.44
N VAL A 382 -10.67 10.42 23.26
CA VAL A 382 -10.93 9.64 22.05
C VAL A 382 -10.55 8.17 22.26
N MET A 383 -9.42 7.91 22.90
CA MET A 383 -8.98 6.54 23.18
C MET A 383 -9.95 5.79 24.10
N THR A 384 -10.46 6.45 25.14
CA THR A 384 -11.45 5.85 26.05
C THR A 384 -12.71 5.44 25.30
N VAL A 385 -13.22 6.29 24.40
CA VAL A 385 -14.39 5.98 23.57
C VAL A 385 -14.10 4.84 22.59
N LEU A 386 -12.91 4.82 21.97
CA LEU A 386 -12.51 3.75 21.05
C LEU A 386 -12.40 2.39 21.73
N VAL A 387 -11.84 2.35 22.94
CA VAL A 387 -11.78 1.14 23.78
C VAL A 387 -13.19 0.64 24.07
N GLN A 388 -14.09 1.52 24.54
CA GLN A 388 -15.48 1.16 24.82
C GLN A 388 -16.26 0.67 23.59
N TYR A 389 -16.01 1.25 22.41
CA TYR A 389 -16.59 0.77 21.16
C TYR A 389 -16.07 -0.63 20.79
N GLU A 390 -14.77 -0.87 20.97
CA GLU A 390 -14.15 -2.13 20.57
C GLU A 390 -14.48 -3.28 21.53
N GLU A 391 -14.56 -3.06 22.84
CA GLU A 391 -14.97 -4.08 23.83
C GLU A 391 -16.35 -4.66 23.47
N ARG A 392 -17.25 -3.76 23.07
CA ARG A 392 -18.61 -4.10 22.65
C ARG A 392 -18.66 -4.70 21.26
N PHE A 393 -17.87 -4.18 20.31
CA PHE A 393 -17.79 -4.73 18.95
C PHE A 393 -17.25 -6.17 18.96
N LYS A 394 -16.24 -6.44 19.79
CA LYS A 394 -15.67 -7.78 19.97
C LYS A 394 -16.72 -8.81 20.40
N GLY A 395 -17.60 -8.46 21.33
CA GLY A 395 -18.71 -9.34 21.72
C GLY A 395 -19.56 -9.79 20.53
N PHE A 396 -19.82 -8.90 19.55
CA PHE A 396 -20.50 -9.30 18.31
C PHE A 396 -19.65 -10.22 17.42
N ALA A 397 -18.35 -9.94 17.33
CA ALA A 397 -17.43 -10.69 16.48
C ALA A 397 -17.16 -12.12 17.01
N THR A 398 -17.06 -12.30 18.32
CA THR A 398 -16.81 -13.62 18.94
C THR A 398 -18.05 -14.50 18.98
N ALA A 399 -19.24 -13.90 19.05
CA ALA A 399 -20.50 -14.62 18.93
C ALA A 399 -20.86 -15.05 17.48
N ASP A 400 -20.05 -14.68 16.47
CA ASP A 400 -20.35 -14.75 15.02
C ASP A 400 -21.72 -14.15 14.63
N ALA A 401 -22.32 -13.38 15.55
CA ALA A 401 -23.67 -12.85 15.44
C ALA A 401 -23.78 -11.81 14.32
N ILE A 402 -22.66 -11.24 13.87
CA ILE A 402 -22.60 -10.22 12.80
C ILE A 402 -23.19 -10.75 11.49
N LEU A 403 -22.98 -12.03 11.17
CA LEU A 403 -23.47 -12.64 9.93
C LEU A 403 -24.98 -12.93 9.95
N ASP A 404 -25.55 -13.08 11.14
CA ASP A 404 -26.97 -13.38 11.33
C ASP A 404 -27.85 -12.11 11.31
N LEU A 405 -27.24 -10.93 11.49
CA LEU A 405 -27.97 -9.65 11.48
C LEU A 405 -28.45 -9.30 10.06
N LYS A 406 -29.75 -9.00 9.92
CA LYS A 406 -30.32 -8.51 8.65
C LYS A 406 -29.69 -7.18 8.20
N ALA A 407 -29.34 -6.31 9.15
CA ALA A 407 -28.77 -4.99 8.88
C ALA A 407 -27.60 -4.67 9.83
N PRO A 408 -26.42 -5.33 9.68
CA PRO A 408 -25.34 -5.28 10.67
C PRO A 408 -24.87 -3.87 10.99
N PHE A 409 -24.76 -3.00 9.98
CA PHE A 409 -24.36 -1.60 10.18
C PHE A 409 -25.35 -0.83 11.06
N ARG A 410 -26.66 -0.99 10.86
CA ARG A 410 -27.70 -0.24 11.62
C ARG A 410 -27.82 -0.80 13.03
N SER A 411 -27.87 -2.11 13.19
CA SER A 411 -28.04 -2.78 14.49
C SER A 411 -26.86 -2.47 15.42
N ILE A 412 -25.61 -2.64 14.94
CA ILE A 412 -24.41 -2.35 15.73
C ILE A 412 -24.30 -0.84 16.04
N SER A 413 -24.59 0.04 15.07
CA SER A 413 -24.53 1.49 15.33
C SER A 413 -25.54 1.92 16.40
N ARG A 414 -26.76 1.36 16.40
CA ARG A 414 -27.77 1.65 17.43
C ARG A 414 -27.29 1.15 18.80
N PHE A 415 -26.85 -0.11 18.87
CA PHE A 415 -26.35 -0.69 20.11
C PHE A 415 -25.20 0.11 20.73
N LEU A 416 -24.21 0.51 19.93
CA LEU A 416 -23.10 1.32 20.43
C LEU A 416 -23.53 2.73 20.84
N ALA A 417 -24.50 3.34 20.16
CA ALA A 417 -25.03 4.66 20.54
C ALA A 417 -25.81 4.63 21.86
N GLU A 418 -26.47 3.52 22.18
CA GLU A 418 -27.24 3.35 23.42
C GLU A 418 -26.36 2.95 24.62
N ASN A 419 -25.26 2.22 24.37
CA ASN A 419 -24.46 1.61 25.42
C ASN A 419 -23.11 2.29 25.69
N VAL A 420 -22.71 3.29 24.92
CA VAL A 420 -21.43 4.02 25.09
C VAL A 420 -21.66 5.50 25.37
N ASP A 421 -21.13 5.98 26.48
CA ASP A 421 -21.14 7.41 26.83
C ASP A 421 -19.99 8.13 26.12
N VAL A 422 -20.32 8.87 25.06
CA VAL A 422 -19.33 9.54 24.21
C VAL A 422 -18.99 10.89 24.81
N ARG A 423 -17.84 11.00 25.48
CA ARG A 423 -17.35 12.26 26.07
C ARG A 423 -16.06 12.71 25.40
N LEU A 424 -16.19 13.36 24.25
CA LEU A 424 -15.04 13.81 23.45
C LEU A 424 -14.55 15.23 23.79
N GLY A 425 -15.29 15.99 24.61
CA GLY A 425 -14.89 17.35 25.02
C GLY A 425 -14.95 18.39 23.89
N VAL A 426 -15.74 18.11 22.85
CA VAL A 426 -15.87 18.95 21.65
C VAL A 426 -16.86 20.10 21.93
N CYS A 427 -16.78 21.21 21.19
CA CYS A 427 -17.73 22.31 21.38
C CYS A 427 -19.18 21.90 21.03
N GLU A 428 -20.16 22.44 21.74
CA GLU A 428 -21.60 22.13 21.60
C GLU A 428 -22.13 22.22 20.15
N GLN A 429 -21.56 23.13 19.34
CA GLN A 429 -21.96 23.31 17.93
C GLN A 429 -21.57 22.13 17.03
N HIS A 430 -20.50 21.40 17.38
CA HIS A 430 -19.94 20.31 16.57
C HIS A 430 -20.14 18.93 17.20
N GLU A 431 -20.37 18.86 18.51
CA GLU A 431 -20.54 17.63 19.31
C GLU A 431 -21.42 16.59 18.61
N LYS A 432 -22.72 16.88 18.39
CA LYS A 432 -23.65 15.93 17.74
C LYS A 432 -23.22 15.45 16.35
N LYS A 433 -22.54 16.31 15.57
CA LYS A 433 -22.07 15.95 14.22
C LYS A 433 -20.81 15.11 14.28
N VAL A 434 -19.90 15.44 15.19
CA VAL A 434 -18.63 14.74 15.41
C VAL A 434 -18.89 13.34 15.94
N GLU A 435 -19.71 13.19 16.97
CA GLU A 435 -20.04 11.90 17.58
C GLU A 435 -20.71 10.96 16.58
N LYS A 436 -21.75 11.45 15.88
CA LYS A 436 -22.44 10.66 14.86
C LYS A 436 -21.48 10.21 13.75
N LEU A 437 -20.66 11.12 13.24
CA LEU A 437 -19.71 10.80 12.18
C LEU A 437 -18.63 9.82 12.67
N PHE A 438 -18.15 10.01 13.89
CA PHE A 438 -17.13 9.15 14.50
C PHE A 438 -17.64 7.72 14.66
N LEU A 439 -18.83 7.55 15.23
CA LEU A 439 -19.51 6.26 15.36
C LEU A 439 -19.75 5.58 13.99
N GLU A 440 -20.38 6.29 13.04
CA GLU A 440 -20.66 5.72 11.71
C GLU A 440 -19.38 5.30 10.99
N ARG A 441 -18.30 6.06 11.16
CA ARG A 441 -17.00 5.76 10.55
C ARG A 441 -16.30 4.58 11.23
N TYR A 442 -16.36 4.51 12.56
CA TYR A 442 -15.85 3.39 13.34
C TYR A 442 -16.56 2.10 12.89
N VAL A 443 -17.89 2.02 13.01
CA VAL A 443 -18.67 0.82 12.69
C VAL A 443 -18.46 0.39 11.24
N ARG A 444 -18.54 1.34 10.29
CA ARG A 444 -18.34 1.02 8.86
C ARG A 444 -16.96 0.43 8.59
N SER A 445 -15.93 0.99 9.21
CA SER A 445 -14.54 0.60 8.95
C SER A 445 -14.22 -0.72 9.65
N ARG A 446 -14.67 -0.90 10.89
CA ARG A 446 -14.48 -2.12 11.68
C ARG A 446 -15.24 -3.32 11.11
N LEU A 447 -16.50 -3.12 10.70
CA LEU A 447 -17.29 -4.14 10.00
C LEU A 447 -16.62 -4.58 8.69
N ARG A 448 -16.09 -3.62 7.91
CA ARG A 448 -15.33 -3.95 6.69
C ARG A 448 -14.05 -4.73 6.97
N MET A 449 -13.35 -4.43 8.07
CA MET A 449 -12.16 -5.19 8.48
C MET A 449 -12.53 -6.63 8.82
N HIS A 450 -13.52 -6.82 9.68
CA HIS A 450 -13.99 -8.13 10.12
C HIS A 450 -14.47 -9.00 8.94
N LEU A 451 -15.36 -8.47 8.09
CA LEU A 451 -15.87 -9.21 6.92
C LEU A 451 -14.77 -9.56 5.91
N ARG A 452 -13.75 -8.72 5.75
CA ARG A 452 -12.59 -9.02 4.89
C ARG A 452 -11.74 -10.15 5.46
N GLN A 453 -11.57 -10.20 6.78
CA GLN A 453 -10.81 -11.24 7.47
C GLN A 453 -11.55 -12.59 7.39
N GLN A 454 -12.85 -12.63 7.64
CA GLN A 454 -13.67 -13.83 7.45
C GLN A 454 -13.63 -14.34 6.00
N LYS A 455 -13.75 -13.44 5.01
CA LYS A 455 -13.61 -13.82 3.59
C LYS A 455 -12.22 -14.36 3.27
N ALA A 456 -11.16 -13.81 3.88
CA ALA A 456 -9.81 -14.32 3.67
C ALA A 456 -9.64 -15.74 4.21
N GLN A 457 -10.26 -16.06 5.35
CA GLN A 457 -10.28 -17.41 5.92
C GLN A 457 -11.06 -18.40 5.03
N SER A 458 -12.20 -18.00 4.46
CA SER A 458 -13.00 -18.89 3.59
C SER A 458 -12.35 -19.15 2.22
N VAL A 459 -11.64 -18.17 1.66
CA VAL A 459 -10.98 -18.30 0.34
C VAL A 459 -9.76 -19.23 0.37
N GLU A 460 -9.12 -19.45 1.53
CA GLU A 460 -8.07 -20.47 1.64
C GLU A 460 -8.55 -21.89 1.31
N GLY A 461 -9.87 -22.15 1.36
CA GLY A 461 -10.49 -23.42 0.97
C GLY A 461 -10.73 -23.62 -0.53
N HIS A 462 -10.83 -22.56 -1.33
CA HIS A 462 -11.13 -22.63 -2.77
C HIS A 462 -10.22 -21.69 -3.56
N SER A 463 -9.14 -22.21 -4.13
CA SER A 463 -8.25 -21.45 -5.02
C SER A 463 -9.03 -21.02 -6.28
N SER A 464 -9.54 -19.78 -6.30
CA SER A 464 -10.38 -19.31 -7.41
C SER A 464 -9.57 -19.22 -8.70
N LYS A 465 -9.96 -20.01 -9.70
CA LYS A 465 -9.46 -20.07 -11.08
C LYS A 465 -9.84 -18.85 -11.94
N THR A 466 -10.12 -17.68 -11.37
CA THR A 466 -10.61 -16.53 -12.13
C THR A 466 -9.50 -15.51 -12.36
N CYS A 467 -9.11 -15.41 -13.64
CA CYS A 467 -8.33 -14.31 -14.17
C CYS A 467 -8.97 -12.97 -13.80
N ALA A 468 -8.10 -11.98 -13.55
CA ALA A 468 -8.37 -10.54 -13.47
C ALA A 468 -9.79 -10.10 -13.85
N GLY A 469 -10.60 -9.73 -12.86
CA GLY A 469 -11.92 -9.13 -13.10
C GLY A 469 -12.77 -8.88 -11.87
N VAL A 470 -12.71 -9.74 -10.84
CA VAL A 470 -13.73 -9.72 -9.75
C VAL A 470 -13.29 -8.98 -8.48
N ASN A 471 -12.14 -8.28 -8.49
CA ASN A 471 -11.60 -7.64 -7.27
C ASN A 471 -11.54 -6.09 -7.33
N LEU A 472 -12.41 -5.46 -8.12
CA LEU A 472 -12.66 -4.02 -8.04
C LEU A 472 -14.08 -3.80 -7.51
N ALA A 473 -14.22 -3.86 -6.19
CA ALA A 473 -15.33 -3.29 -5.42
C ALA A 473 -14.84 -2.99 -3.99
#